data_AF-L7LP25-F1
#
_entry.id   AF-L7LP25-F1
#
_cell.length_a   1.000
_cell.length_b   1.000
_cell.length_c   1.000
_cell.angle_alpha   90.00
_cell.angle_beta   90.00
_cell.angle_gamma   90.00
#
_symmetry.space_group_name_H-M   'P 1'
#
loop_
_entity.id
_entity.type
_entity.pdbx_description
1 polymer ?
#
loop_
_entity_poly.entity_id
_entity_poly.type
_entity_poly.pdbx_seq_one_letter_code
_entity_poly.pdbx_strand_id
1 'polypeptide(L)'
;MPSYSAAPGAPIWFDLMTSDVDRASDFYGTLFGWSIEEPSPDFGGYRNFTAGGSRVAGLMPMTGSDNGPTNVWSVYFRSDDAGATTDSVTAAGGSVVVPPMPVGDMGTMAVYLDPAGGAFGVWQPGTHPGFVRRGEPGTPYWFDEMSMDYAASSAFYPRVFDWNWRRSAAAQTGRVATRR
;
A
#
# COMPACT_ATOMS: atom_id res chain seq x y z
N MET A 1 -8.70 -2.08 -22.34
CA MET A 1 -7.46 -1.53 -21.76
C MET A 1 -6.56 -2.70 -21.39
N PRO A 2 -5.25 -2.67 -21.68
CA PRO A 2 -4.35 -3.71 -21.18
C PRO A 2 -4.35 -3.70 -19.65
N SER A 3 -4.29 -4.88 -19.03
CA SER A 3 -4.20 -5.02 -17.57
C SER A 3 -2.93 -4.34 -17.05
N TYR A 4 -3.07 -3.52 -16.02
CA TYR A 4 -1.93 -2.87 -15.34
C TYR A 4 -1.07 -3.92 -14.62
N SER A 5 0.24 -3.66 -14.57
CA SER A 5 1.20 -4.37 -13.73
C SER A 5 2.17 -3.35 -13.14
N ALA A 6 2.37 -3.41 -11.82
CA ALA A 6 3.23 -2.45 -11.13
C ALA A 6 4.71 -2.77 -11.35
N ALA A 7 5.48 -1.78 -11.80
CA ALA A 7 6.94 -1.85 -11.85
C ALA A 7 7.53 -1.92 -10.42
N PRO A 8 8.76 -2.44 -10.23
CA PRO A 8 9.45 -2.41 -8.93
C PRO A 8 9.44 -0.99 -8.33
N GLY A 9 9.09 -0.92 -7.05
CA GLY A 9 8.94 0.32 -6.29
C GLY A 9 7.67 1.11 -6.60
N ALA A 10 6.81 0.72 -7.54
CA ALA A 10 5.52 1.40 -7.75
C ALA A 10 4.48 0.94 -6.71
N PRO A 11 3.49 1.77 -6.34
CA PRO A 11 2.32 1.31 -5.61
C PRO A 11 1.66 0.13 -6.34
N ILE A 12 1.45 -0.95 -5.61
CA ILE A 12 0.89 -2.20 -6.12
C ILE A 12 -0.40 -2.61 -5.45
N TRP A 13 -0.56 -2.25 -4.17
CA TRP A 13 -1.76 -2.56 -3.40
C TRP A 13 -1.98 -1.53 -2.28
N PHE A 14 -3.20 -1.49 -1.74
CA PHE A 14 -3.48 -0.80 -0.50
C PHE A 14 -4.63 -1.48 0.25
N ASP A 15 -4.53 -1.51 1.57
CA ASP A 15 -5.49 -2.14 2.46
C ASP A 15 -6.08 -1.11 3.43
N LEU A 16 -7.38 -1.23 3.68
CA LEU A 16 -8.02 -0.55 4.81
C LEU A 16 -8.07 -1.51 5.99
N MET A 17 -7.41 -1.14 7.08
CA MET A 17 -7.68 -1.71 8.39
C MET A 17 -8.76 -0.88 9.08
N THR A 18 -9.87 -1.51 9.49
CA THR A 18 -11.03 -0.79 10.06
C THR A 18 -11.61 -1.48 11.28
N SER A 19 -12.11 -0.69 12.24
CA SER A 19 -12.90 -1.19 13.36
C SER A 19 -14.31 -1.64 12.98
N ASP A 20 -14.80 -1.28 11.79
CA ASP A 20 -16.17 -1.55 11.35
C ASP A 20 -16.20 -1.85 9.85
N VAL A 21 -16.04 -3.13 9.52
CA VAL A 21 -15.97 -3.65 8.15
C VAL A 21 -17.25 -3.36 7.38
N ASP A 22 -18.41 -3.51 8.01
CA ASP A 22 -19.71 -3.37 7.35
C ASP A 22 -19.96 -1.89 7.03
N ARG A 23 -19.72 -0.99 7.99
CA ARG A 23 -19.83 0.45 7.75
C ARG A 23 -18.84 0.94 6.69
N ALA A 24 -17.60 0.45 6.70
CA ALA A 24 -16.63 0.78 5.67
C ALA A 24 -17.10 0.29 4.29
N SER A 25 -17.62 -0.93 4.22
CA SER A 25 -18.16 -1.51 3.00
C SER A 25 -19.30 -0.66 2.42
N ASP A 26 -20.29 -0.30 3.23
CA ASP A 26 -21.43 0.52 2.80
C ASP A 26 -21.00 1.90 2.32
N PHE A 27 -20.06 2.52 3.03
CA PHE A 27 -19.54 3.84 2.71
C PHE A 27 -18.84 3.86 1.34
N TYR A 28 -17.86 2.97 1.13
CA TYR A 28 -17.12 2.90 -0.13
C TYR A 28 -17.96 2.33 -1.28
N GLY A 29 -18.92 1.45 -0.97
CA GLY A 29 -19.94 1.01 -1.93
C GLY A 29 -20.79 2.16 -2.43
N THR A 30 -21.23 3.05 -1.53
CA THR A 30 -22.02 4.25 -1.91
C THR A 30 -21.19 5.27 -2.70
N LEU A 31 -19.95 5.53 -2.30
CA LEU A 31 -19.12 6.56 -2.94
C LEU A 31 -18.56 6.14 -4.29
N PHE A 32 -18.10 4.90 -4.41
CA PHE A 32 -17.33 4.44 -5.57
C PHE A 32 -18.02 3.31 -6.35
N GLY A 33 -19.16 2.81 -5.88
CA GLY A 33 -19.81 1.63 -6.46
C GLY A 33 -19.01 0.35 -6.21
N TRP A 34 -18.19 0.31 -5.16
CA TRP A 34 -17.41 -0.88 -4.82
C TRP A 34 -18.28 -1.98 -4.24
N SER A 35 -17.91 -3.22 -4.52
CA SER A 35 -18.48 -4.42 -3.88
C SER A 35 -17.41 -5.13 -3.07
N ILE A 36 -17.80 -5.98 -2.13
CA ILE A 36 -16.87 -6.70 -1.26
C ILE A 36 -16.94 -8.20 -1.52
N GLU A 37 -15.78 -8.86 -1.58
CA GLU A 37 -15.70 -10.33 -1.61
C GLU A 37 -15.98 -10.93 -0.22
N GLU A 38 -16.34 -12.20 -0.19
CA GLU A 38 -16.51 -12.95 1.06
C GLU A 38 -15.21 -12.95 1.89
N PRO A 39 -15.30 -12.96 3.23
CA PRO A 39 -14.13 -12.98 4.10
C PRO A 39 -13.34 -14.27 3.89
N SER A 40 -12.02 -14.13 3.77
CA SER A 40 -11.09 -15.26 3.83
C SER A 40 -10.82 -15.63 5.30
N PRO A 41 -11.28 -16.79 5.80
CA PRO A 41 -11.03 -17.21 7.18
C PRO A 41 -9.54 -17.45 7.45
N ASP A 42 -8.80 -17.94 6.43
CA ASP A 42 -7.38 -18.25 6.52
C ASP A 42 -6.51 -16.98 6.68
N PHE A 43 -7.04 -15.81 6.34
CA PHE A 43 -6.36 -14.52 6.43
C PHE A 43 -7.07 -13.57 7.42
N GLY A 44 -7.61 -14.12 8.51
CA GLY A 44 -8.18 -13.31 9.59
C GLY A 44 -9.43 -12.51 9.22
N GLY A 45 -10.17 -12.98 8.21
CA GLY A 45 -11.37 -12.29 7.71
C GLY A 45 -11.07 -11.19 6.69
N TYR A 46 -9.87 -11.18 6.09
CA TYR A 46 -9.52 -10.29 4.98
C TYR A 46 -10.52 -10.41 3.83
N ARG A 47 -10.87 -9.28 3.23
CA ARG A 47 -11.80 -9.14 2.11
C ARG A 47 -11.16 -8.26 1.03
N ASN A 48 -11.56 -8.43 -0.22
CA ASN A 48 -11.22 -7.50 -1.28
C ASN A 48 -12.40 -6.61 -1.62
N PHE A 49 -12.15 -5.31 -1.76
CA PHE A 49 -13.02 -4.44 -2.53
C PHE A 49 -12.83 -4.68 -4.02
N THR A 50 -13.93 -4.63 -4.77
CA THR A 50 -13.95 -4.79 -6.23
C THR A 50 -14.70 -3.64 -6.90
N ALA A 51 -14.24 -3.24 -8.09
CA ALA A 51 -14.92 -2.28 -8.95
C ALA A 51 -15.04 -2.88 -10.36
N GLY A 52 -16.28 -3.09 -10.81
CA GLY A 52 -16.54 -3.76 -12.11
C GLY A 52 -15.91 -5.16 -12.18
N GLY A 53 -15.95 -5.92 -11.08
CA GLY A 53 -15.41 -7.28 -10.99
C GLY A 53 -13.88 -7.39 -10.85
N SER A 54 -13.15 -6.26 -10.82
CA SER A 54 -11.71 -6.25 -10.58
C SER A 54 -11.41 -5.82 -9.15
N ARG A 55 -10.50 -6.50 -8.46
CA ARG A 55 -10.06 -6.11 -7.11
C ARG A 55 -9.33 -4.76 -7.16
N VAL A 56 -9.67 -3.86 -6.24
CA VAL A 56 -9.17 -2.47 -6.20
C VAL A 56 -8.57 -2.04 -4.86
N ALA A 57 -8.86 -2.78 -3.78
CA ALA A 57 -8.29 -2.55 -2.46
C ALA A 57 -8.54 -3.76 -1.56
N GLY A 58 -7.77 -3.91 -0.49
CA GLY A 58 -8.10 -4.83 0.59
C GLY A 58 -8.86 -4.18 1.72
N LEU A 59 -9.48 -5.02 2.53
CA LEU A 59 -10.23 -4.65 3.71
C LEU A 59 -10.01 -5.71 4.80
N MET A 60 -9.51 -5.28 5.95
CA MET A 60 -9.22 -6.15 7.09
C MET A 60 -9.86 -5.58 8.35
N PRO A 61 -10.51 -6.42 9.19
CA PRO A 61 -10.92 -5.99 10.51
C PRO A 61 -9.70 -5.66 11.37
N MET A 62 -9.74 -4.55 12.09
CA MET A 62 -8.73 -4.18 13.07
C MET A 62 -8.82 -5.14 14.26
N THR A 63 -7.73 -5.87 14.54
CA THR A 63 -7.64 -6.73 15.72
C THR A 63 -6.79 -6.06 16.80
N GLY A 64 -7.39 -5.72 17.94
CA GLY A 64 -6.64 -5.49 19.18
C GLY A 64 -5.99 -4.12 19.40
N SER A 65 -6.63 -3.00 19.03
CA SER A 65 -6.14 -1.68 19.45
C SER A 65 -7.22 -0.80 20.08
N ASP A 66 -7.32 -0.80 21.41
CA ASP A 66 -8.21 0.11 22.15
C ASP A 66 -7.68 1.57 22.16
N ASN A 67 -6.42 1.79 21.76
CA ASN A 67 -5.70 3.07 21.90
C ASN A 67 -5.03 3.57 20.60
N GLY A 68 -5.31 2.96 19.44
CA GLY A 68 -4.73 3.35 18.13
C GLY A 68 -5.77 3.95 17.18
N PRO A 69 -5.36 4.59 16.07
CA PRO A 69 -6.30 5.01 15.04
C PRO A 69 -7.06 3.79 14.50
N THR A 70 -8.39 3.85 14.58
CA THR A 70 -9.27 2.71 14.33
C THR A 70 -9.55 2.44 12.85
N ASN A 71 -9.12 3.35 11.97
CA ASN A 71 -9.34 3.27 10.51
C ASN A 71 -8.11 3.82 9.78
N VAL A 72 -7.33 2.95 9.15
CA VAL A 72 -6.05 3.31 8.53
C VAL A 72 -5.92 2.64 7.17
N TRP A 73 -5.62 3.44 6.15
CA TRP A 73 -5.18 2.95 4.85
C TRP A 73 -3.66 2.73 4.86
N SER A 74 -3.22 1.55 4.44
CA SER A 74 -1.81 1.20 4.29
C SER A 74 -1.49 0.97 2.81
N VAL A 75 -0.42 1.59 2.32
CA VAL A 75 0.03 1.47 0.93
C VAL A 75 1.18 0.48 0.84
N TYR A 76 1.13 -0.40 -0.16
CA TYR A 76 2.19 -1.37 -0.45
C TYR A 76 2.89 -1.02 -1.77
N PHE A 77 4.22 -1.02 -1.76
CA PHE A 77 5.05 -0.89 -2.95
C PHE A 77 5.51 -2.25 -3.47
N ARG A 78 5.61 -2.39 -4.80
CA ARG A 78 6.02 -3.63 -5.43
C ARG A 78 7.48 -3.94 -5.15
N SER A 79 7.76 -5.15 -4.70
CA SER A 79 9.12 -5.68 -4.52
C SER A 79 9.37 -6.92 -5.39
N ASP A 80 10.58 -7.08 -5.90
CA ASP A 80 11.05 -8.35 -6.50
C ASP A 80 11.48 -9.35 -5.41
N ASP A 81 12.02 -8.84 -4.31
CA ASP A 81 12.57 -9.60 -3.18
C ASP A 81 12.35 -8.79 -1.89
N ALA A 82 11.38 -9.23 -1.09
CA ALA A 82 11.02 -8.58 0.16
C ALA A 82 12.17 -8.61 1.19
N GLY A 83 13.04 -9.63 1.15
CA GLY A 83 14.23 -9.73 2.00
C GLY A 83 15.25 -8.65 1.64
N ALA A 84 15.64 -8.58 0.36
CA ALA A 84 16.57 -7.56 -0.12
C ALA A 84 16.03 -6.13 0.07
N THR A 85 14.71 -5.96 -0.03
CA THR A 85 14.06 -4.68 0.27
C THR A 85 14.15 -4.34 1.75
N THR A 86 13.96 -5.32 2.64
CA THR A 86 14.12 -5.14 4.09
C THR A 86 15.53 -4.70 4.43
N ASP A 87 16.55 -5.34 3.85
CA ASP A 87 17.95 -4.95 4.05
C ASP A 87 18.20 -3.51 3.59
N SER A 88 17.63 -3.13 2.44
CA SER A 88 17.73 -1.76 1.91
C SER A 88 17.03 -0.73 2.80
N VAL A 89 15.86 -1.07 3.35
CA VAL A 89 15.13 -0.24 4.32
C VAL A 89 15.96 0.00 5.57
N THR A 90 16.52 -1.06 6.17
CA THR A 90 17.36 -0.96 7.36
C THR A 90 18.63 -0.16 7.08
N ALA A 91 19.31 -0.40 5.96
CA ALA A 91 20.49 0.35 5.55
C ALA A 91 20.20 1.84 5.29
N ALA A 92 18.98 2.17 4.84
CA ALA A 92 18.56 3.55 4.63
C ALA A 92 18.09 4.27 5.92
N GLY A 93 18.04 3.57 7.06
CA GLY A 93 17.65 4.12 8.38
C GLY A 93 16.18 3.96 8.72
N GLY A 94 15.43 3.16 7.95
CA GLY A 94 14.05 2.77 8.29
C GLY A 94 14.01 1.65 9.33
N SER A 95 12.82 1.40 9.88
CA SER A 95 12.58 0.36 10.89
C SER A 95 11.62 -0.72 10.38
N VAL A 96 11.84 -1.96 10.80
CA VAL A 96 10.96 -3.08 10.46
C VAL A 96 9.86 -3.20 11.51
N VAL A 97 8.60 -3.13 11.06
CA VAL A 97 7.41 -3.35 11.91
C VAL A 97 6.96 -4.80 11.79
N VAL A 98 6.82 -5.28 10.56
CA VAL A 98 6.52 -6.67 10.23
C VAL A 98 7.59 -7.15 9.26
N PRO A 99 8.43 -8.15 9.63
CA PRO A 99 9.43 -8.69 8.72
C PRO A 99 8.76 -9.40 7.53
N PRO A 100 9.49 -9.70 6.44
CA PRO A 100 8.97 -10.47 5.31
C PRO A 100 8.24 -11.73 5.76
N MET A 101 6.96 -11.81 5.42
CA MET A 101 6.05 -12.87 5.81
C MET A 101 5.26 -13.34 4.59
N PRO A 102 5.31 -14.64 4.24
CA PRO A 102 4.47 -15.21 3.20
C PRO A 102 2.98 -15.11 3.54
N VAL A 103 2.15 -14.81 2.56
CA VAL A 103 0.69 -14.82 2.66
C VAL A 103 0.16 -15.89 1.70
N GLY A 104 0.26 -17.15 2.14
CA GLY A 104 -0.06 -18.30 1.29
C GLY A 104 0.78 -18.32 0.00
N ASP A 105 0.11 -18.60 -1.13
CA ASP A 105 0.69 -18.51 -2.47
C ASP A 105 0.52 -17.13 -3.12
N MET A 106 -0.19 -16.21 -2.47
CA MET A 106 -0.53 -14.91 -3.01
C MET A 106 0.68 -14.00 -3.16
N GLY A 107 1.64 -14.10 -2.23
CA GLY A 107 2.86 -13.30 -2.23
C GLY A 107 3.49 -13.20 -0.85
N THR A 108 4.46 -12.30 -0.72
CA THR A 108 5.14 -12.00 0.54
C THR A 108 4.97 -10.52 0.87
N MET A 109 4.48 -10.22 2.08
CA MET A 109 4.37 -8.84 2.57
C MET A 109 5.47 -8.52 3.59
N ALA A 110 5.76 -7.24 3.75
CA ALA A 110 6.45 -6.70 4.92
C ALA A 110 5.94 -5.28 5.20
N VAL A 111 6.11 -4.79 6.42
CA VAL A 111 5.68 -3.45 6.85
C VAL A 111 6.82 -2.76 7.57
N TYR A 112 7.02 -1.48 7.25
CA TYR A 112 8.14 -0.68 7.72
C TYR A 112 7.69 0.70 8.16
N LEU A 113 8.59 1.39 8.87
CA LEU A 113 8.56 2.83 9.06
C LEU A 113 9.76 3.46 8.34
N ASP A 114 9.52 4.56 7.63
CA ASP A 114 10.62 5.44 7.21
C ASP A 114 11.21 6.22 8.40
N PRO A 115 12.33 6.95 8.23
CA PRO A 115 12.96 7.69 9.31
C PRO A 115 12.10 8.82 9.91
N ALA A 116 11.07 9.29 9.21
CA ALA A 116 10.12 10.28 9.69
C ALA A 116 8.91 9.64 10.42
N GLY A 117 8.86 8.31 10.49
CA GLY A 117 7.76 7.54 11.10
C GLY A 117 6.62 7.23 10.13
N GLY A 118 6.77 7.51 8.83
CA GLY A 118 5.79 7.16 7.81
C GLY A 118 5.69 5.65 7.62
N ALA A 119 4.52 5.07 7.87
CA ALA A 119 4.28 3.65 7.70
C ALA A 119 3.99 3.30 6.24
N PHE A 120 4.66 2.25 5.74
CA PHE A 120 4.40 1.71 4.40
C PHE A 120 4.68 0.20 4.37
N GLY A 121 4.05 -0.49 3.43
CA GLY A 121 4.30 -1.90 3.17
C GLY A 121 5.06 -2.14 1.87
N VAL A 122 5.56 -3.35 1.71
CA VAL A 122 5.96 -3.88 0.40
C VAL A 122 5.26 -5.19 0.14
N TRP A 123 5.00 -5.44 -1.14
CA TRP A 123 4.39 -6.66 -1.62
C TRP A 123 5.25 -7.25 -2.73
N GLN A 124 5.74 -8.47 -2.50
CA GLN A 124 6.36 -9.32 -3.51
C GLN A 124 5.29 -10.24 -4.10
N PRO A 125 4.86 -10.02 -5.35
CA PRO A 125 3.72 -10.74 -5.91
C PRO A 125 3.98 -12.23 -6.14
N GLY A 126 3.02 -13.06 -5.73
CA GLY A 126 2.84 -14.44 -6.16
C GLY A 126 1.62 -14.56 -7.07
N THR A 127 0.58 -15.30 -6.65
CA THR A 127 -0.69 -15.41 -7.40
C THR A 127 -1.54 -14.12 -7.34
N HIS A 128 -1.30 -13.23 -6.38
CA HIS A 128 -1.95 -11.92 -6.34
C HIS A 128 -1.03 -10.83 -6.91
N PRO A 129 -1.29 -10.33 -8.14
CA PRO A 129 -0.42 -9.38 -8.83
C PRO A 129 -0.58 -7.92 -8.35
N GLY A 130 -1.41 -7.66 -7.33
CA GLY A 130 -1.87 -6.32 -6.97
C GLY A 130 -2.93 -5.76 -7.93
N PHE A 131 -2.91 -4.44 -8.13
CA PHE A 131 -3.85 -3.78 -9.04
C PHE A 131 -3.72 -4.30 -10.47
N VAL A 132 -4.86 -4.64 -11.08
CA VAL A 132 -4.95 -4.93 -12.52
C VAL A 132 -5.64 -3.80 -13.30
N ARG A 133 -6.25 -2.85 -12.58
CA ARG A 133 -6.85 -1.61 -13.10
C ARG A 133 -6.48 -0.43 -12.20
N ARG A 134 -6.14 0.70 -12.81
CA ARG A 134 -5.83 1.98 -12.16
C ARG A 134 -6.08 3.11 -13.15
N GLY A 135 -6.17 4.35 -12.67
CA GLY A 135 -6.25 5.53 -13.55
C GLY A 135 -7.66 5.92 -13.98
N GLU A 136 -8.68 5.16 -13.58
CA GLU A 136 -10.08 5.32 -13.98
C GLU A 136 -10.95 5.67 -12.76
N PRO A 137 -12.14 6.28 -12.94
CA PRO A 137 -13.06 6.56 -11.82
C PRO A 137 -13.33 5.32 -10.97
N GLY A 138 -13.26 5.47 -9.64
CA GLY A 138 -13.43 4.36 -8.70
C GLY A 138 -12.26 3.38 -8.66
N THR A 139 -11.09 3.72 -9.21
CA THR A 139 -9.88 2.89 -9.13
C THR A 139 -8.71 3.69 -8.56
N PRO A 140 -7.63 3.02 -8.11
CA PRO A 140 -6.43 3.69 -7.63
C PRO A 140 -5.88 4.67 -8.68
N TYR A 141 -5.52 5.89 -8.25
CA TYR A 141 -5.01 6.91 -9.18
C TYR A 141 -3.68 7.48 -8.69
N TRP A 142 -3.67 8.02 -7.48
CA TRP A 142 -2.57 8.76 -6.88
C TRP A 142 -2.34 8.35 -5.42
N PHE A 143 -1.10 8.50 -4.97
CA PHE A 143 -0.66 8.17 -3.62
C PHE A 143 0.21 9.31 -3.11
N ASP A 144 -0.15 9.87 -1.96
CA ASP A 144 0.61 10.92 -1.29
C ASP A 144 1.09 10.43 0.07
N GLU A 145 2.34 10.76 0.38
CA GLU A 145 2.91 10.62 1.71
C GLU A 145 2.97 12.00 2.37
N MET A 146 2.36 12.12 3.55
CA MET A 146 2.45 13.30 4.38
C MET A 146 3.54 13.07 5.43
N SER A 147 4.67 13.75 5.27
CA SER A 147 5.87 13.53 6.07
C SER A 147 6.00 14.53 7.22
N MET A 148 6.39 14.04 8.39
CA MET A 148 6.76 14.89 9.53
C MET A 148 8.21 15.41 9.43
N ASP A 149 9.05 14.75 8.64
CA ASP A 149 10.39 15.19 8.26
C ASP A 149 10.63 14.92 6.77
N TYR A 150 10.24 15.90 5.96
CA TYR A 150 10.36 15.82 4.51
C TYR A 150 11.78 15.54 4.03
N ALA A 151 12.80 16.08 4.70
CA ALA A 151 14.19 15.89 4.28
C ALA A 151 14.61 14.44 4.51
N ALA A 152 14.22 13.84 5.63
CA ALA A 152 14.50 12.45 5.96
C ALA A 152 13.78 11.48 4.99
N SER A 153 12.46 11.64 4.78
CA SER A 153 11.69 10.78 3.86
C SER A 153 12.17 10.92 2.42
N SER A 154 12.45 12.14 1.94
CA SER A 154 12.94 12.35 0.57
C SER A 154 14.35 11.80 0.31
N ALA A 155 15.20 11.68 1.34
CA ALA A 155 16.49 10.99 1.23
C ALA A 155 16.37 9.46 1.36
N PHE A 156 15.32 8.96 1.99
CA PHE A 156 15.09 7.55 2.25
C PHE A 156 14.59 6.79 1.00
N TYR A 157 13.44 7.16 0.44
CA TYR A 157 12.80 6.36 -0.62
C TYR A 157 13.65 6.14 -1.89
N PRO A 158 14.44 7.11 -2.38
CA PRO A 158 15.36 6.88 -3.49
C PRO A 158 16.38 5.77 -3.24
N ARG A 159 16.84 5.60 -1.99
CA ARG A 159 17.82 4.57 -1.65
C ARG A 159 17.19 3.17 -1.58
N VAL A 160 15.90 3.08 -1.26
CA VAL A 160 15.18 1.81 -1.16
C VAL A 160 14.62 1.35 -2.51
N PHE A 161 14.07 2.27 -3.31
CA PHE A 161 13.29 1.94 -4.49
C PHE A 161 13.85 2.49 -5.82
N ASP A 162 15.04 3.08 -5.80
CA ASP A 162 15.67 3.73 -6.97
C ASP A 162 14.75 4.78 -7.62
N TRP A 163 14.07 5.55 -6.77
CA TRP A 163 13.22 6.66 -7.20
C TRP A 163 14.02 7.92 -7.50
N ASN A 164 13.57 8.67 -8.50
CA ASN A 164 13.94 10.06 -8.72
C ASN A 164 12.78 10.98 -8.33
N TRP A 165 13.09 12.05 -7.60
CA TRP A 165 12.13 13.09 -7.31
C TRP A 165 12.02 14.09 -8.45
N ARG A 166 10.79 14.37 -8.87
CA ARG A 166 10.45 15.52 -9.72
C ARG A 166 9.71 16.55 -8.89
N ARG A 167 10.07 17.82 -8.99
CA ARG A 167 9.27 18.88 -8.35
C ARG A 167 8.00 19.08 -9.15
N SER A 168 6.85 19.09 -8.49
CA SER A 168 5.60 19.43 -9.15
C SER A 168 5.54 20.94 -9.35
N ALA A 169 5.21 21.40 -10.56
CA ALA A 169 5.04 22.83 -10.84
C ALA A 169 3.81 23.43 -10.13
N ALA A 170 2.86 22.59 -9.71
CA ALA A 170 1.61 23.01 -9.05
C ALA A 170 1.72 23.16 -7.53
N ALA A 171 2.81 22.69 -6.91
CA ALA A 171 2.99 22.72 -5.46
C ALA A 171 4.24 23.53 -5.10
N GLN A 172 4.08 24.63 -4.35
CA GLN A 172 5.22 25.44 -3.89
C GLN A 172 6.24 24.60 -3.08
N THR A 173 5.80 23.49 -2.47
CA THR A 173 6.60 22.59 -1.61
C THR A 173 6.55 21.09 -1.99
N GLY A 174 5.75 20.65 -2.95
CA GLY A 174 5.55 19.22 -3.25
C GLY A 174 6.47 18.63 -4.33
N ARG A 175 6.89 17.35 -4.17
CA ARG A 175 7.60 16.56 -5.19
C ARG A 175 6.85 15.25 -5.48
N VAL A 176 6.94 14.80 -6.72
CA VAL A 176 6.40 13.53 -7.23
C VAL A 176 7.56 12.57 -7.45
N ALA A 177 7.49 11.36 -6.91
CA ALA A 177 8.47 10.32 -7.20
C ALA A 177 8.18 9.65 -8.55
N THR A 178 9.22 9.43 -9.34
CA THR A 178 9.19 8.63 -10.58
C THR A 178 10.42 7.73 -10.61
N ARG A 179 10.30 6.47 -11.05
CA ARG A 179 11.45 5.58 -11.23
C ARG A 179 12.44 6.14 -12.28
N ARG A 180 13.73 5.82 -12.12
CA ARG A 180 14.75 6.07 -13.16
C ARG A 180 14.40 5.36 -14.47
#